data_AF-A0A429Z9I6-F1
#
_entry.id   AF-A0A429Z9I6-F1
#
_cell.length_a   1.000
_cell.length_b   1.000
_cell.length_c   1.000
_cell.angle_alpha   90.00
_cell.angle_beta   90.00
_cell.angle_gamma   90.00
#
_symmetry.space_group_name_H-M   'P 1'
#
loop_
_entity.id
_entity.type
_entity.pdbx_description
1 polymer ?
#
loop_
_entity_poly.entity_id
_entity_poly.type
_entity_poly.pdbx_seq_one_letter_code
_entity_poly.pdbx_strand_id
1 'polypeptide(L)'
;MLLKQFTKGLLVGSVIGSVSGLVLAPRSGKDTKKKLTKDLDEASQLTMDLTQSLNKFYFSVNQLKETSEMILPEVIEDLEATFNTFRFQTEPRMKQIATQVEVISQQVHDLEQSS
;
A
#
# COMPACT_ATOMS: atom_id res chain seq x y z
N MET A 1 64.15 -2.68 -7.51
CA MET A 1 64.21 -4.16 -7.66
C MET A 1 62.84 -4.83 -7.46
N LEU A 2 61.98 -4.35 -6.54
CA LEU A 2 60.66 -4.92 -6.22
C LEU A 2 59.66 -4.99 -7.38
N LEU A 3 59.56 -3.93 -8.19
CA LEU A 3 58.60 -3.88 -9.31
C LEU A 3 58.85 -4.97 -10.36
N LYS A 4 60.11 -5.37 -10.58
CA LYS A 4 60.50 -6.46 -11.49
C LYS A 4 60.10 -7.85 -10.98
N GLN A 5 60.02 -8.03 -9.66
CA GLN A 5 59.59 -9.30 -9.06
C GLN A 5 58.06 -9.41 -9.01
N PHE A 6 57.37 -8.31 -8.70
CA PHE A 6 55.90 -8.25 -8.73
C PHE A 6 55.35 -8.51 -10.14
N THR A 7 55.93 -7.87 -11.17
CA THR A 7 55.50 -8.08 -12.56
C THR A 7 55.74 -9.51 -13.04
N LYS A 8 56.85 -10.15 -12.65
CA LYS A 8 57.06 -11.58 -12.90
C LYS A 8 56.03 -12.45 -12.19
N GLY A 9 55.73 -12.17 -10.91
CA GLY A 9 54.69 -12.87 -10.15
C GLY A 9 53.29 -12.70 -10.76
N LEU A 10 52.95 -11.50 -11.21
CA LEU A 10 51.69 -11.21 -11.88
C LEU A 10 51.57 -11.92 -13.23
N LEU A 11 52.65 -11.98 -14.02
CA LEU A 11 52.66 -12.72 -15.29
C LEU A 11 52.42 -14.22 -15.08
N VAL A 12 53.14 -14.82 -14.12
CA VAL A 12 52.98 -16.25 -13.82
C VAL A 12 51.59 -16.53 -13.20
N GLY A 13 51.16 -15.68 -12.27
CA GLY A 13 49.86 -15.81 -11.60
C GLY A 13 48.67 -15.59 -12.53
N SER A 14 48.76 -14.67 -13.49
CA SER A 14 47.70 -14.43 -14.47
C SER A 14 47.57 -15.56 -15.49
N VAL A 15 48.67 -16.18 -15.92
CA VAL A 15 48.61 -17.37 -16.79
C VAL A 15 47.95 -18.55 -16.07
N ILE A 16 48.44 -18.90 -14.86
CA ILE A 16 47.89 -20.03 -14.10
C ILE A 16 46.44 -19.74 -13.67
N GLY A 17 46.16 -18.52 -13.23
CA GLY A 17 44.84 -18.09 -12.78
C GLY A 17 43.83 -18.03 -13.92
N SER A 18 44.22 -17.57 -15.11
CA SER A 18 43.32 -17.56 -16.28
C SER A 18 43.01 -18.96 -16.80
N VAL A 19 44.01 -19.85 -16.88
CA VAL A 19 43.78 -21.25 -17.28
C VAL A 19 42.88 -21.95 -16.27
N SER A 20 43.20 -21.84 -14.98
CA SER A 20 42.39 -22.46 -13.91
C SER A 20 40.99 -21.87 -13.86
N GLY A 21 40.87 -20.55 -14.03
CA GLY A 21 39.59 -19.83 -14.04
C GLY A 21 38.71 -20.19 -15.24
N LEU A 22 39.29 -20.42 -16.42
CA LEU A 22 38.56 -20.88 -17.60
C LEU A 22 38.14 -22.35 -17.49
N VAL A 23 38.98 -23.21 -16.90
CA VAL A 23 38.67 -24.65 -16.70
C VAL A 23 37.59 -24.84 -15.63
N LEU A 24 37.65 -24.06 -14.55
CA LEU A 24 36.67 -24.11 -13.46
C LEU A 24 35.44 -23.23 -13.70
N ALA A 25 35.37 -22.54 -14.84
CA ALA A 25 34.22 -21.70 -15.17
C ALA A 25 32.95 -22.57 -15.24
N PRO A 26 31.92 -22.27 -14.42
CA PRO A 26 30.75 -23.15 -14.28
C PRO A 26 29.84 -23.17 -15.52
N ARG A 27 30.06 -22.29 -16.50
CA ARG A 27 29.22 -22.14 -17.70
C ARG A 27 30.06 -21.81 -18.92
N SER A 28 29.64 -22.30 -20.09
CA SER A 28 30.27 -21.94 -21.36
C SER A 28 29.99 -20.48 -21.71
N GLY A 29 30.88 -19.85 -22.49
CA GLY A 29 30.66 -18.47 -22.94
C GLY A 29 29.37 -18.28 -23.75
N LYS A 30 28.91 -19.32 -24.46
CA LYS A 30 27.62 -19.31 -25.18
C LYS A 30 26.45 -19.25 -24.21
N ASP A 31 26.50 -20.04 -23.14
CA ASP A 31 25.44 -20.06 -22.10
C ASP A 31 25.40 -18.75 -21.33
N THR A 32 26.56 -18.15 -21.05
CA THR A 32 26.64 -16.83 -20.39
C THR A 32 26.02 -15.75 -21.25
N LYS A 33 26.30 -15.71 -22.56
CA LYS A 33 25.68 -14.74 -23.48
C LYS A 33 24.17 -14.96 -23.57
N LYS A 34 23.72 -16.21 -23.72
CA LYS A 34 22.29 -16.55 -23.77
C LYS A 34 21.56 -16.14 -22.50
N LYS A 35 22.16 -16.39 -21.33
CA LYS A 35 21.62 -15.98 -20.05
C LYS A 35 21.60 -14.47 -19.90
N LEU A 36 22.68 -13.78 -20.27
CA LEU A 36 22.74 -12.33 -20.19
C LEU A 36 21.68 -11.66 -21.07
N THR A 37 21.51 -12.10 -22.31
CA THR A 37 20.43 -11.59 -23.18
C THR A 37 19.06 -11.82 -22.55
N LYS A 38 18.80 -13.02 -22.03
CA LYS A 38 17.55 -13.33 -21.36
C LYS A 38 17.31 -12.45 -20.12
N ASP A 39 18.32 -12.31 -19.26
CA ASP A 39 18.24 -11.51 -18.04
C ASP A 39 18.00 -10.02 -18.39
N LEU A 40 18.59 -9.51 -19.48
CA LEU A 40 18.39 -8.14 -19.97
C LEU A 40 16.97 -7.94 -20.55
N ASP A 41 16.47 -8.90 -21.31
CA ASP A 41 15.11 -8.86 -21.86
C ASP A 41 14.07 -8.89 -20.72
N GLU A 42 14.25 -9.77 -19.73
CA GLU A 42 13.38 -9.85 -18.54
C GLU A 42 13.43 -8.55 -17.72
N ALA A 43 14.62 -7.98 -17.51
CA ALA A 43 14.76 -6.71 -16.81
C ALA A 43 14.08 -5.55 -17.56
N SER A 44 14.17 -5.54 -18.89
CA SER A 44 13.49 -4.54 -19.73
C SER A 44 11.98 -4.67 -19.62
N GLN A 45 11.45 -5.90 -19.71
CA GLN A 45 10.03 -6.16 -19.58
C GLN A 45 9.50 -5.77 -18.19
N LEU A 46 10.21 -6.16 -17.12
CA LEU A 46 9.85 -5.79 -15.75
C LEU A 46 9.82 -4.27 -15.56
N THR A 47 10.77 -3.55 -16.16
CA THR A 47 10.81 -2.08 -16.10
C THR A 47 9.61 -1.45 -16.82
N MET A 48 9.21 -2.03 -17.96
CA MET A 48 8.05 -1.54 -18.72
C MET A 48 6.75 -1.79 -17.94
N ASP A 49 6.60 -2.96 -17.34
CA ASP A 49 5.44 -3.33 -16.51
C ASP A 49 5.34 -2.46 -15.25
N LEU A 50 6.47 -2.20 -14.60
CA LEU A 50 6.54 -1.28 -13.45
C LEU A 50 6.14 0.14 -13.85
N THR A 51 6.67 0.64 -14.97
CA THR A 51 6.33 1.98 -15.48
C THR A 51 4.83 2.09 -15.77
N GLN A 52 4.24 1.08 -16.41
CA GLN A 52 2.80 1.04 -16.66
C GLN A 52 2.00 1.01 -15.36
N SER A 53 2.44 0.23 -14.38
CA SER A 53 1.78 0.11 -13.08
C SER A 53 1.81 1.42 -12.29
N LEU A 54 2.95 2.12 -12.30
CA LEU A 54 3.09 3.44 -11.68
C LEU A 54 2.19 4.47 -12.37
N ASN A 55 2.15 4.50 -13.70
CA ASN A 55 1.26 5.41 -14.44
C ASN A 55 -0.21 5.18 -14.10
N LYS A 56 -0.64 3.91 -14.02
CA LYS A 56 -2.01 3.57 -13.58
C LYS A 56 -2.27 4.04 -12.16
N PHE A 57 -1.33 3.82 -11.24
CA PHE A 57 -1.47 4.28 -9.86
C PHE A 57 -1.60 5.81 -9.77
N TYR A 58 -0.73 6.57 -10.46
CA TYR A 58 -0.82 8.03 -10.50
C TYR A 58 -2.17 8.50 -11.06
N PHE A 59 -2.66 7.87 -12.13
CA PHE A 59 -3.98 8.16 -12.67
C PHE A 59 -5.10 7.89 -11.65
N SER A 60 -5.07 6.75 -10.96
CA SER A 60 -6.06 6.42 -9.93
C SER A 60 -6.03 7.37 -8.74
N VAL A 61 -4.84 7.80 -8.29
CA VAL A 61 -4.71 8.78 -7.21
C VAL A 61 -5.27 10.14 -7.63
N ASN A 62 -4.98 10.60 -8.85
CA ASN A 62 -5.50 11.86 -9.37
C ASN A 62 -7.01 11.80 -9.57
N GLN A 63 -7.54 10.70 -10.12
CA GLN A 63 -8.97 10.51 -10.28
C GLN A 63 -9.67 10.45 -8.92
N LEU A 64 -9.10 9.76 -7.93
CA LEU A 64 -9.63 9.75 -6.57
C LEU A 64 -9.63 11.15 -5.96
N LYS A 65 -8.58 11.94 -6.19
CA LYS A 65 -8.52 13.34 -5.72
C LYS A 65 -9.61 14.19 -6.35
N GLU A 66 -9.75 14.16 -7.69
CA GLU A 66 -10.79 14.90 -8.42
C GLU A 66 -12.19 14.46 -7.99
N THR A 67 -12.40 13.15 -7.87
CA THR A 67 -13.67 12.57 -7.42
C THR A 67 -13.97 12.96 -5.98
N SER A 68 -12.96 12.94 -5.10
CA SER A 68 -13.10 13.37 -3.71
C SER A 68 -13.44 14.85 -3.62
N GLU A 69 -12.79 15.72 -4.40
CA GLU A 69 -13.08 17.17 -4.43
C GLU A 69 -14.50 17.45 -4.97
N MET A 70 -15.00 16.62 -5.89
CA MET A 70 -16.36 16.73 -6.42
C MET A 70 -17.43 16.18 -5.47
N ILE A 71 -17.17 15.03 -4.82
CA ILE A 71 -18.17 14.29 -4.03
C ILE A 71 -18.19 14.74 -2.55
N LEU A 72 -17.08 15.24 -2.00
CA LEU A 72 -17.02 15.69 -0.59
C LEU A 72 -18.13 16.67 -0.20
N PRO A 73 -18.42 17.72 -0.98
CA PRO A 73 -19.48 18.67 -0.63
C PRO A 73 -20.86 18.00 -0.56
N GLU A 74 -21.19 17.15 -1.53
CA GLU A 74 -22.47 16.41 -1.59
C GLU A 74 -22.61 15.47 -0.40
N VAL A 75 -21.55 14.73 -0.05
CA VAL A 75 -21.56 13.83 1.11
C VAL A 75 -21.73 14.59 2.42
N ILE A 76 -21.09 15.75 2.58
CA ILE A 76 -21.24 16.58 3.78
C ILE A 76 -22.68 17.11 3.86
N GLU A 77 -23.23 17.60 2.76
CA GLU A 77 -24.60 18.10 2.68
C GLU A 77 -25.63 16.99 3.01
N ASP A 78 -25.47 15.80 2.42
CA ASP A 78 -26.32 14.64 2.68
C ASP A 78 -26.24 14.17 4.14
N LEU A 79 -25.05 14.17 4.73
CA LEU A 79 -24.85 13.83 6.14
C LEU A 79 -25.52 14.85 7.05
N GLU A 80 -25.41 16.15 6.75
CA GLU A 80 -26.07 17.21 7.51
C GLU A 80 -27.59 17.11 7.40
N ALA A 81 -28.13 16.89 6.19
CA ALA A 81 -29.56 16.69 5.95
C ALA A 81 -30.08 15.45 6.69
N THR A 82 -29.34 14.35 6.65
CA THR A 82 -29.67 13.11 7.38
C THR A 82 -29.64 13.33 8.88
N PHE A 83 -28.61 14.00 9.40
CA PHE A 83 -28.49 14.30 10.83
C PHE A 83 -29.61 15.21 11.31
N ASN A 84 -29.93 16.27 10.57
CA ASN A 84 -31.01 17.19 10.90
C ASN A 84 -32.37 16.49 10.87
N THR A 85 -32.62 15.65 9.86
CA THR A 85 -33.84 14.84 9.76
C THR A 85 -33.96 13.88 10.94
N PHE A 86 -32.87 13.18 11.28
CA PHE A 86 -32.84 12.29 12.43
C PHE A 86 -33.11 13.06 13.72
N ARG A 87 -32.44 14.19 13.97
CA ARG A 87 -32.65 15.01 15.16
C ARG A 87 -34.10 15.49 15.24
N PHE A 88 -34.65 16.04 14.16
CA PHE A 88 -36.04 16.51 14.12
C PHE A 88 -37.05 15.40 14.43
N GLN A 89 -36.85 14.20 13.88
CA GLN A 89 -37.76 13.07 14.11
C GLN A 89 -37.60 12.43 15.50
N THR A 90 -36.38 12.43 16.03
CA THR A 90 -36.04 11.66 17.23
C THR A 90 -36.08 12.51 18.49
N GLU A 91 -35.85 13.83 18.41
CA GLU A 91 -35.93 14.74 19.56
C GLU A 91 -37.29 14.70 20.31
N PRO A 92 -38.47 14.78 19.66
CA PRO A 92 -39.75 14.69 20.36
C PRO A 92 -39.95 13.31 20.97
N ARG A 93 -39.53 12.25 20.28
CA ARG A 93 -39.64 10.87 20.78
C ARG A 93 -38.73 10.64 21.98
N MET A 94 -37.51 11.18 21.97
CA MET A 94 -36.59 11.15 23.12
C MET A 94 -37.17 11.89 24.32
N LYS A 95 -37.78 13.07 24.12
CA LYS A 95 -38.48 13.80 25.19
C LYS A 95 -39.65 12.98 25.74
N GLN A 96 -40.47 12.39 24.88
CA GLN A 96 -41.60 11.53 25.27
C GLN A 96 -41.15 10.29 26.03
N ILE A 97 -40.05 9.65 25.64
CA ILE A 97 -39.49 8.50 26.35
C ILE A 97 -39.00 8.94 27.73
N ALA A 98 -38.28 10.06 27.83
CA ALA A 98 -37.82 10.60 29.12
C ALA A 98 -38.99 10.90 30.07
N THR A 99 -40.05 11.55 29.58
CA THR A 99 -41.26 11.82 30.37
C THR A 99 -41.97 10.53 30.79
N GLN A 100 -42.09 9.55 29.89
CA GLN A 100 -42.72 8.27 30.23
C GLN A 100 -41.92 7.48 31.27
N VAL A 101 -40.60 7.52 31.22
CA VAL A 101 -39.74 6.92 32.25
C VAL A 101 -39.98 7.58 33.61
N GLU A 102 -40.09 8.91 33.65
CA GLU A 102 -40.35 9.66 34.87
C GLU A 102 -41.74 9.35 35.47
N VAL A 103 -42.78 9.27 34.62
CA VAL A 103 -44.14 8.88 35.01
C VAL A 103 -44.17 7.45 35.57
N ILE A 104 -43.53 6.49 34.90
CA ILE A 104 -43.45 5.11 35.38
C ILE A 104 -42.73 5.06 36.72
N SER A 105 -41.62 5.80 36.87
CA SER A 105 -40.85 5.85 38.12
C SER A 105 -41.66 6.41 39.28
N GLN A 106 -42.46 7.47 39.05
CA GLN A 106 -43.36 8.03 40.06
C GLN A 106 -44.50 7.07 40.42
N GLN A 107 -45.14 6.45 39.43
CA GLN A 107 -46.22 5.48 39.67
C GLN A 107 -45.75 4.27 40.47
N VAL A 108 -44.54 3.77 40.20
CA VAL A 108 -43.95 2.68 40.99
C VAL A 108 -43.70 3.12 42.44
N HIS A 109 -43.21 4.34 42.66
CA HIS A 109 -42.97 4.87 44.01
C HIS A 109 -44.27 5.06 44.82
N ASP A 110 -45.33 5.59 44.20
CA ASP A 110 -46.63 5.81 44.84
C ASP A 110 -47.34 4.49 45.18
N LEU A 111 -47.15 3.46 44.37
CA LEU A 111 -47.65 2.10 44.64
C LEU A 111 -46.92 1.45 45.81
N GLU A 112 -45.61 1.68 45.97
CA GLU A 112 -44.83 1.19 47.10
C GLU A 112 -45.16 1.91 48.42
N GLN A 113 -45.57 3.18 48.39
CA GLN A 113 -45.95 3.93 49.60
C GLN A 113 -47.42 3.74 50.04
N SER A 114 -48.28 3.21 49.16
CA SER A 114 -49.70 2.95 49.47
C SER A 114 -50.00 1.51 49.89
N SER A 115 -48.97 0.64 49.91
CA SER A 115 -49.00 -0.72 50.46
C SER A 115 -48.38 -0.77 51.86
#